data_AF-A0A0Z8UL86-F1
#
_entry.id   AF-A0A0Z8UL86-F1
#
_cell.length_a   1.000
_cell.length_b   1.000
_cell.length_c   1.000
_cell.angle_alpha   90.00
_cell.angle_beta   90.00
_cell.angle_gamma   90.00
#
_symmetry.space_group_name_H-M   'P 1'
#
loop_
_entity.id
_entity.type
_entity.pdbx_description
1 polymer ?
#
loop_
_entity_poly.entity_id
_entity_poly.type
_entity_poly.pdbx_seq_one_letter_code
_entity_poly.pdbx_strand_id
1 'polypeptide(L)' 'MTNEKLGVLLVDVPEPKRMKYSILVRKDGKHTIIDTDSELIVKTYACRCTQEEAKKYPQFRWVALEDLE' A
#
# COMPACT_ATOMS: atom_id res chain seq x y z
N MET A 1 -22.21 1.71 12.78
CA MET A 1 -21.01 0.94 12.40
C MET A 1 -20.49 1.56 11.12
N THR A 2 -19.43 2.35 11.20
CA THR A 2 -18.80 2.90 10.01
C THR A 2 -18.19 1.74 9.23
N ASN A 3 -18.66 1.54 8.01
CA ASN A 3 -18.19 0.51 7.09
C ASN A 3 -16.83 0.97 6.54
N GLU A 4 -15.82 1.06 7.41
CA GLU A 4 -14.52 1.62 7.07
C GLU A 4 -13.82 0.70 6.07
N LYS A 5 -13.62 1.20 4.85
CA LYS A 5 -12.93 0.46 3.79
C LYS A 5 -11.46 0.29 4.16
N LEU A 6 -10.98 -0.95 4.04
CA LEU A 6 -9.56 -1.27 4.16
C LEU A 6 -8.88 -1.10 2.80
N GLY A 7 -7.71 -0.48 2.84
CA GLY A 7 -6.84 -0.32 1.68
C GLY A 7 -5.38 -0.56 2.05
N VAL A 8 -4.51 -0.33 1.08
CA VAL A 8 -3.06 -0.45 1.21
C VAL A 8 -2.39 0.88 0.91
N LEU A 9 -1.22 1.09 1.49
CA LEU A 9 -0.38 2.24 1.21
C LEU A 9 0.62 1.90 0.11
N LEU A 10 0.45 2.54 -1.04
CA LEU A 10 1.40 2.54 -2.15
C LEU A 10 2.33 3.75 -2.06
N VAL A 11 3.53 3.59 -2.61
CA VAL A 11 4.52 4.65 -2.74
C VAL A 11 4.51 5.13 -4.19
N ASP A 12 4.28 6.42 -4.41
CA ASP A 12 4.42 7.01 -5.74
C ASP A 12 5.89 7.25 -6.04
N VAL A 13 6.44 6.42 -6.92
CA VAL A 13 7.81 6.54 -7.42
C VAL A 13 7.81 7.37 -8.72
N PRO A 14 8.74 8.31 -8.95
CA PRO A 14 8.82 9.00 -10.24
C PRO A 14 9.24 8.04 -11.36
N GLU A 15 8.90 8.35 -12.61
CA GLU A 15 9.38 7.58 -13.75
C GLU A 15 10.89 7.75 -13.97
N PRO A 16 11.61 6.72 -14.45
CA PRO A 16 11.10 5.42 -14.92
C PRO A 16 10.86 4.42 -13.77
N LYS A 17 9.65 3.84 -13.73
CA LYS A 17 9.31 2.76 -12.79
C LYS A 17 9.72 1.41 -13.39
N ARG A 18 10.43 0.57 -12.63
CA ARG A 18 10.74 -0.81 -13.03
C ARG A 18 9.63 -1.80 -12.73
N MET A 19 8.76 -1.48 -11.77
CA MET A 19 7.71 -2.36 -11.23
C MET A 19 6.38 -1.60 -11.17
N LYS A 20 5.26 -2.34 -11.25
CA LYS A 20 3.88 -1.81 -11.21
C LYS A 20 3.55 -1.19 -9.85
N TYR A 21 4.01 -1.79 -8.76
CA TYR A 21 3.73 -1.35 -7.40
C TYR A 21 4.99 -1.19 -6.55
N SER A 22 5.01 -0.15 -5.72
CA SER A 22 5.95 0.01 -4.62
C SER A 22 5.13 0.08 -3.34
N ILE A 23 5.33 -0.87 -2.43
CA ILE A 23 4.46 -1.06 -1.26
C ILE A 23 5.24 -0.96 0.04
N LEU A 24 4.60 -0.37 1.05
CA LEU A 24 5.13 -0.38 2.41
C LEU A 24 4.78 -1.70 3.08
N VAL A 25 5.79 -2.48 3.49
CA VAL A 25 5.61 -3.72 4.24
C VAL A 25 6.27 -3.64 5.59
N ARG A 26 5.74 -4.37 6.57
CA ARG A 26 6.36 -4.51 7.88
C ARG A 26 7.03 -5.87 7.98
N LYS A 27 8.36 -5.89 8.02
CA LYS A 27 9.17 -7.10 8.14
C LYS A 27 10.07 -6.99 9.36
N ASP A 28 10.05 -8.00 10.22
CA ASP A 28 10.88 -8.06 11.45
C ASP A 28 10.74 -6.81 12.33
N GLY A 29 9.51 -6.29 12.46
CA GLY A 29 9.21 -5.09 13.23
C GLY A 29 9.59 -3.76 12.58
N LYS A 30 10.31 -3.78 11.45
CA LYS A 30 10.71 -2.59 10.68
C LYS A 30 9.82 -2.38 9.46
N HIS A 31 9.62 -1.13 9.07
CA HIS A 31 8.95 -0.78 7.83
C HIS A 31 9.99 -0.73 6.70
N THR A 32 9.71 -1.39 5.59
CA THR A 32 10.52 -1.34 4.37
C THR A 32 9.63 -1.17 3.16
N ILE A 33 10.16 -0.54 2.13
CA ILE A 33 9.50 -0.46 0.84
C ILE A 33 9.99 -1.65 0.00
N ILE A 34 9.09 -2.33 -0.68
CA ILE A 34 9.43 -3.34 -1.67
C ILE A 34 8.71 -3.02 -2.97
N ASP A 35 9.39 -3.30 -4.08
CA ASP A 35 8.83 -3.17 -5.41
C ASP A 35 8.35 -4.53 -5.90
N THR A 36 7.17 -4.58 -6.51
CA THR A 36 6.57 -5.81 -7.01
C THR A 36 5.59 -5.55 -8.14
N ASP A 37 5.51 -6.49 -9.08
CA ASP A 37 4.43 -6.55 -10.05
C ASP A 37 3.25 -7.42 -9.58
N SER A 38 3.42 -8.15 -8.47
CA SER A 38 2.44 -9.14 -8.00
C SER A 38 1.41 -8.54 -7.06
N GLU A 39 0.16 -8.51 -7.49
CA GLU A 39 -0.98 -8.10 -6.65
C GLU A 39 -1.18 -8.99 -5.43
N LEU A 40 -0.84 -10.29 -5.54
CA LEU A 40 -0.89 -11.20 -4.41
C LEU A 40 0.08 -10.76 -3.32
N ILE A 41 1.28 -10.31 -3.70
CA ILE A 41 2.25 -9.74 -2.76
C ILE A 41 1.71 -8.45 -2.14
N VAL A 42 1.11 -7.56 -2.93
CA VAL A 42 0.46 -6.34 -2.42
C VAL A 42 -0.61 -6.67 -1.39
N LYS A 43 -1.58 -7.52 -1.75
CA LYS A 43 -2.70 -7.90 -0.87
C LYS A 43 -2.21 -8.61 0.39
N THR A 44 -1.13 -9.39 0.32
CA THR A 44 -0.65 -10.21 1.44
C THR A 44 0.26 -9.45 2.40
N TYR A 45 1.19 -8.65 1.87
CA TYR A 45 2.28 -8.06 2.67
C TYR A 45 2.19 -6.55 2.86
N ALA A 46 1.47 -5.83 2.00
CA ALA A 46 1.34 -4.39 2.14
C ALA A 46 0.65 -4.02 3.47
N CYS A 47 1.08 -2.92 4.06
CA CYS A 47 0.50 -2.36 5.26
C CYS A 47 -0.96 -1.97 4.97
N ARG A 48 -1.89 -2.66 5.61
CA ARG A 48 -3.33 -2.41 5.50
C ARG A 48 -3.73 -1.34 6.50
N CYS A 49 -4.48 -0.35 6.04
CA CYS A 49 -5.03 0.71 6.90
C CYS A 49 -6.36 1.24 6.36
N THR A 50 -7.13 1.89 7.23
CA THR A 50 -8.35 2.57 6.81
C THR A 50 -8.00 3.87 6.07
N GLN A 51 -8.96 4.41 5.31
CA GLN A 51 -8.78 5.68 4.63
C GLN A 51 -8.50 6.83 5.62
N GLU A 52 -9.05 6.78 6.84
CA GLU A 52 -8.79 7.78 7.87
C GLU A 52 -7.38 7.71 8.44
N GLU A 53 -6.87 6.50 8.66
CA GLU A 53 -5.47 6.29 9.07
C GLU A 53 -4.50 6.76 8.00
N ALA A 54 -4.80 6.49 6.73
CA ALA A 54 -3.97 6.90 5.61
C ALA A 54 -3.81 8.43 5.49
N LYS A 55 -4.82 9.21 5.89
CA LYS A 55 -4.73 10.69 5.91
C LYS A 55 -3.61 11.21 6.80
N LYS A 56 -3.17 10.44 7.81
CA LYS A 56 -2.02 10.80 8.66
C LYS A 56 -0.69 10.73 7.89
N TYR A 57 -0.67 10.05 6.74
CA TYR A 57 0.53 9.80 5.96
C TYR A 57 0.33 10.24 4.50
N PRO A 58 0.27 11.55 4.23
CA PRO A 58 0.01 12.10 2.90
C PRO A 58 1.08 11.76 1.86
N GLN A 59 2.26 11.30 2.28
CA GLN A 59 3.32 10.83 1.39
C GLN A 59 3.01 9.50 0.70
N PHE A 60 2.01 8.75 1.19
CA PHE A 60 1.59 7.49 0.61
C PHE A 60 0.26 7.66 -0.11
N ARG A 61 0.12 6.93 -1.20
CA ARG A 61 -1.13 6.80 -1.93
C ARG A 61 -1.92 5.63 -1.36
N TRP A 62 -3.05 5.93 -0.74
CA TRP A 62 -3.99 4.90 -0.31
C TRP A 62 -4.79 4.38 -1.50
N VAL A 63 -4.89 3.06 -1.61
CA VAL A 63 -5.69 2.37 -2.63
C VAL A 63 -6.55 1.33 -1.94
N ALA A 64 -7.85 1.27 -2.25
CA ALA A 64 -8.73 0.27 -1.64
C ALA A 64 -8.28 -1.13 -2.07
N LEU A 65 -8.42 -2.12 -1.19
CA LEU A 65 -8.11 -3.51 -1.54
C LEU A 65 -8.98 -4.03 -2.69
N GLU A 66 -10.18 -3.47 -2.83
CA GLU A 66 -11.14 -3.75 -3.90
C GLU A 66 -10.68 -3.20 -5.27
N ASP A 67 -9.95 -2.08 -5.28
CA ASP A 67 -9.46 -1.43 -6.51
C ASP A 67 -8.14 -2.05 -7.04
N LEU A 68 -7.57 -3.02 -6.30
CA LEU A 68 -6.42 -3.79 -6.76
C LEU A 68 -6.92 -4.93 -7.67
N GLU A 69 -7.26 -4.58 -8.91
CA GLU A 69 -7.60 -5.50 -10.02
C GLU A 69 -6.41 -5.79 -10.96
#